data_AF-A0A352PLG2-F1
#
_entry.id   AF-A0A352PLG2-F1
#
_cell.length_a   1.000
_cell.length_b   1.000
_cell.length_c   1.000
_cell.angle_alpha   90.00
_cell.angle_beta   90.00
_cell.angle_gamma   90.00
#
_symmetry.space_group_name_H-M   'P 1'
#
loop_
_entity.id
_entity.type
_entity.pdbx_description
1 polymer ?
#
loop_
_entity_poly.entity_id
_entity_poly.type
_entity_poly.pdbx_seq_one_letter_code
_entity_poly.pdbx_strand_id
1 'polypeptide(L)'
;MSLGNIYLNLNKLDEAGRCFALALNSENPRTLAGAYHYLYLLEKKQKKYVMALYFKEKSDSLLVIERDAKQTSQILTLQRKYERGKLLLEKQQVEREKQIQLYFWIAVVLFIILLCIVLYFLLRKRYEGLFRKNMQIIEENECMIKRYVYELDVLKQRAGEMAETNREKIAKLNQKILLLESENKKISENVCVNGVYLLEQLKKEKLIVKNMTNQEKEQLLEYIDLIYGNFISRLKKDFKLTSGNLMLLALLKVGFTSSELMFTFDCEMNSIFTKKRRLRGILSLDTNDKLEEFVALY
;
A
#
# COMPACT_ATOMS: atom_id res chain seq x y z
N MET A 1 -106.10 -46.48 0.17
CA MET A 1 -107.05 -45.74 1.04
C MET A 1 -108.26 -45.17 0.29
N SER A 2 -108.11 -44.69 -0.95
CA SER A 2 -109.20 -44.10 -1.76
C SER A 2 -110.42 -45.03 -1.94
N LEU A 3 -110.20 -46.31 -2.25
CA LEU A 3 -111.30 -47.28 -2.48
C LEU A 3 -112.11 -47.58 -1.20
N GLY A 4 -111.44 -47.78 -0.05
CA GLY A 4 -112.12 -48.00 1.23
C GLY A 4 -112.94 -46.81 1.72
N ASN A 5 -112.47 -45.58 1.46
CA ASN A 5 -113.21 -44.35 1.80
C ASN A 5 -114.50 -44.20 0.97
N ILE A 6 -114.47 -44.63 -0.30
CA ILE A 6 -115.66 -44.65 -1.16
C ILE A 6 -116.71 -45.61 -0.59
N TYR A 7 -116.32 -46.82 -0.19
CA TYR A 7 -117.25 -47.78 0.44
C TYR A 7 -117.79 -47.28 1.78
N LEU A 8 -116.97 -46.60 2.59
CA LEU A 8 -117.39 -45.99 3.85
C LEU A 8 -118.47 -44.89 3.66
N ASN A 9 -118.36 -44.12 2.57
CA ASN A 9 -119.33 -43.07 2.21
C ASN A 9 -120.63 -43.65 1.64
N LEU A 10 -120.55 -44.79 0.94
CA LEU A 10 -121.70 -45.55 0.45
C LEU A 10 -122.36 -46.42 1.53
N ASN A 11 -121.96 -46.26 2.80
CA ASN A 11 -122.43 -47.01 3.97
C ASN A 11 -122.22 -48.55 3.88
N LYS A 12 -121.30 -48.96 3.01
CA LYS A 12 -120.86 -50.35 2.81
C LYS A 12 -119.73 -50.69 3.79
N LEU A 13 -120.12 -50.96 5.04
CA LEU A 13 -119.19 -51.02 6.17
C LEU A 13 -118.25 -52.23 6.11
N ASP A 14 -118.72 -53.38 5.63
CA ASP A 14 -117.90 -54.61 5.57
C ASP A 14 -116.85 -54.55 4.47
N GLU A 15 -117.21 -54.05 3.27
CA GLU A 15 -116.26 -53.86 2.18
C GLU A 15 -115.22 -52.78 2.51
N ALA A 16 -115.64 -51.71 3.20
CA ALA A 16 -114.74 -50.68 3.71
C ALA A 16 -113.74 -51.25 4.72
N GLY A 17 -114.20 -52.06 5.68
CA GLY A 17 -113.36 -52.72 6.67
C GLY A 17 -112.29 -53.62 6.06
N ARG A 18 -112.65 -54.45 5.07
CA ARG A 18 -111.67 -55.30 4.35
C ARG A 18 -110.61 -54.48 3.62
N CYS A 19 -111.02 -53.38 2.98
CA CYS A 19 -110.11 -52.49 2.28
C CYS A 19 -109.12 -51.80 3.24
N PHE A 20 -109.54 -51.39 4.44
CA PHE A 20 -108.65 -50.81 5.43
C PHE A 20 -107.77 -51.85 6.12
N ALA A 21 -108.27 -53.07 6.34
CA ALA A 21 -107.48 -54.19 6.88
C ALA A 21 -106.32 -54.58 5.94
N LEU A 22 -106.52 -54.56 4.62
CA LEU A 22 -105.44 -54.76 3.65
C LEU A 22 -104.35 -53.68 3.77
N ALA A 23 -104.73 -52.44 4.09
CA ALA A 23 -103.78 -51.35 4.27
C ALA A 23 -102.94 -51.46 5.55
N LEU A 24 -103.31 -52.33 6.50
CA LEU A 24 -102.51 -52.61 7.70
C LEU A 24 -101.23 -53.42 7.40
N ASN A 25 -101.15 -54.08 6.25
CA ASN A 25 -99.95 -54.81 5.83
C ASN A 25 -98.86 -53.89 5.22
N SER A 26 -99.08 -52.57 5.21
CA SER A 26 -98.11 -51.61 4.68
C SER A 26 -96.98 -51.34 5.68
N GLU A 27 -95.73 -51.41 5.22
CA GLU A 27 -94.54 -51.06 6.01
C GLU A 27 -94.39 -49.54 6.24
N ASN A 28 -95.14 -48.70 5.51
CA ASN A 28 -95.03 -47.25 5.63
C ASN A 28 -95.85 -46.73 6.84
N PRO A 29 -95.23 -46.15 7.88
CA PRO A 29 -95.91 -45.69 9.10
C PRO A 29 -97.05 -44.71 8.85
N ARG A 30 -96.94 -43.85 7.82
CA ARG A 30 -97.98 -42.88 7.45
C ARG A 30 -99.22 -43.57 6.86
N THR A 31 -98.97 -44.60 6.05
CA THR A 31 -100.02 -45.41 5.43
C THR A 31 -100.67 -46.29 6.48
N LEU A 32 -99.90 -46.80 7.43
CA LEU A 32 -100.40 -47.56 8.57
C LEU A 32 -101.24 -46.68 9.52
N ALA A 33 -100.78 -45.47 9.83
CA ALA A 33 -101.50 -44.51 10.65
C ALA A 33 -102.85 -44.14 10.02
N GLY A 34 -102.88 -43.81 8.73
CA GLY A 34 -104.14 -43.52 8.06
C GLY A 34 -105.07 -44.75 7.97
N ALA A 35 -104.54 -45.97 7.86
CA ALA A 35 -105.36 -47.19 7.86
C ALA A 35 -106.06 -47.38 9.23
N TYR A 36 -105.31 -47.19 10.33
CA TYR A 36 -105.88 -47.18 11.67
C TYR A 36 -106.89 -46.05 11.87
N HIS A 37 -106.63 -44.85 11.33
CA HIS A 37 -107.58 -43.74 11.38
C HIS A 37 -108.92 -44.08 10.71
N TYR A 38 -108.89 -44.72 9.54
CA TYR A 38 -110.11 -45.12 8.84
C TYR A 38 -110.85 -46.27 9.52
N LEU A 39 -110.14 -47.22 10.13
CA LEU A 39 -110.75 -48.25 10.99
C LEU A 39 -111.41 -47.62 12.23
N TYR A 40 -110.80 -46.60 12.83
CA TYR A 40 -111.42 -45.80 13.90
C TYR A 40 -112.76 -45.20 13.44
N LEU A 41 -112.81 -44.58 12.26
CA LEU A 41 -114.04 -43.97 11.72
C LEU A 41 -115.14 -45.02 11.47
N LEU A 42 -114.75 -46.21 11.00
CA LEU A 42 -115.65 -47.35 10.80
C LEU A 42 -116.25 -47.83 12.12
N GLU A 43 -115.41 -48.14 13.11
CA GLU A 43 -115.82 -48.63 14.43
C GLU A 43 -116.68 -47.61 15.19
N LYS A 44 -116.38 -46.31 15.01
CA LYS A 44 -117.21 -45.22 15.53
C LYS A 44 -118.62 -45.21 14.93
N LYS A 45 -118.76 -45.42 13.62
CA LYS A 45 -120.08 -45.55 12.96
C LYS A 45 -120.85 -46.78 13.47
N GLN A 46 -120.14 -47.87 13.77
CA GLN A 46 -120.72 -49.09 14.35
C GLN A 46 -121.00 -49.01 15.88
N LYS A 47 -120.75 -47.85 16.52
CA LYS A 47 -120.90 -47.63 17.97
C LYS A 47 -120.02 -48.54 18.85
N LYS A 48 -118.92 -49.08 18.30
CA LYS A 48 -117.94 -49.91 19.01
C LYS A 48 -116.81 -49.04 19.56
N TYR A 49 -117.11 -48.32 20.63
CA TYR A 49 -116.24 -47.24 21.13
C TYR A 49 -114.86 -47.70 21.63
N VAL A 50 -114.75 -48.91 22.22
CA VAL A 50 -113.47 -49.44 22.72
C VAL A 50 -112.48 -49.67 21.58
N MET A 51 -112.93 -50.33 20.50
CA MET A 51 -112.09 -50.58 19.33
C MET A 51 -111.79 -49.29 18.57
N ALA A 52 -112.73 -48.35 18.53
CA ALA A 52 -112.49 -47.02 17.98
C ALA A 52 -111.37 -46.28 18.73
N LEU A 53 -111.38 -46.30 20.07
CA LEU A 53 -110.33 -45.68 20.88
C LEU A 53 -108.96 -46.29 20.58
N TYR A 54 -108.87 -47.62 20.57
CA TYR A 54 -107.64 -48.35 20.28
C TYR A 54 -107.02 -47.98 18.92
N PHE A 55 -107.84 -47.96 17.86
CA PHE A 55 -107.34 -47.60 16.53
C PHE A 55 -106.95 -46.12 16.43
N LYS A 56 -107.64 -45.24 17.16
CA LYS A 56 -107.26 -43.83 17.24
C LYS A 56 -105.90 -43.66 17.91
N GLU A 57 -105.68 -44.29 19.07
CA GLU A 57 -104.40 -44.21 19.79
C GLU A 57 -103.22 -44.72 18.96
N LYS A 58 -103.39 -45.84 18.24
CA LYS A 58 -102.36 -46.35 17.33
C LYS A 58 -102.06 -45.40 16.17
N SER A 59 -103.10 -44.83 15.56
CA SER A 59 -102.94 -43.83 14.50
C SER A 59 -102.17 -42.61 15.03
N ASP A 60 -102.61 -42.06 16.16
CA ASP A 60 -102.05 -40.85 16.74
C ASP A 60 -100.58 -41.07 17.15
N SER A 61 -100.24 -42.22 17.74
CA SER A 61 -98.86 -42.59 18.10
C SER A 61 -97.92 -42.64 16.88
N LEU A 62 -98.34 -43.28 15.79
CA LEU A 62 -97.56 -43.36 14.56
C LEU A 62 -97.34 -41.98 13.91
N LEU A 63 -98.36 -41.10 13.96
CA LEU A 63 -98.26 -39.74 13.44
C LEU A 63 -97.31 -38.86 14.28
N VAL A 64 -97.24 -39.08 15.60
CA VAL A 64 -96.27 -38.39 16.47
C VAL A 64 -94.85 -38.77 16.09
N ILE A 65 -94.54 -40.07 15.94
CA ILE A 65 -93.21 -40.54 15.56
C ILE A 65 -92.78 -39.98 14.19
N GLU A 66 -93.68 -39.97 13.19
CA GLU A 66 -93.38 -39.39 11.88
C GLU A 66 -93.15 -37.88 11.96
N ARG A 67 -93.95 -37.17 12.76
CA ARG A 67 -93.80 -35.72 12.98
C ARG A 67 -92.47 -35.38 13.63
N ASP A 68 -92.09 -36.12 14.68
CA ASP A 68 -90.83 -35.92 15.39
C ASP A 68 -89.65 -36.23 14.48
N ALA A 69 -89.66 -37.36 13.76
CA ALA A 69 -88.62 -37.70 12.79
C ALA A 69 -88.47 -36.62 11.70
N LYS A 70 -89.59 -36.08 11.21
CA LYS A 70 -89.59 -34.96 10.26
C LYS A 70 -88.99 -33.69 10.87
N GLN A 71 -89.38 -33.32 12.09
CA GLN A 71 -88.82 -32.15 12.79
C GLN A 71 -87.32 -32.31 13.05
N THR A 72 -86.88 -33.46 13.56
CA THR A 72 -85.45 -33.77 13.77
C THR A 72 -84.67 -33.65 12.46
N SER A 73 -85.19 -34.20 11.36
CA SER A 73 -84.54 -34.10 10.05
C SER A 73 -84.41 -32.63 9.59
N GLN A 74 -85.45 -31.81 9.80
CA GLN A 74 -85.43 -30.39 9.47
C GLN A 74 -84.40 -29.63 10.30
N ILE A 75 -84.35 -29.88 11.61
CA ILE A 75 -83.36 -29.27 12.54
C ILE A 75 -81.95 -29.65 12.10
N LEU A 76 -81.67 -30.92 11.82
CA LEU A 76 -80.36 -31.37 11.35
C LEU A 76 -79.96 -30.72 10.02
N THR A 77 -80.89 -30.57 9.08
CA THR A 77 -80.60 -29.89 7.81
C THR A 77 -80.30 -28.41 8.01
N LEU A 78 -81.00 -27.75 8.94
CA LEU A 78 -80.77 -26.35 9.28
C LEU A 78 -79.40 -26.17 9.97
N GLN A 79 -79.08 -27.03 10.93
CA GLN A 79 -77.79 -27.02 11.63
C GLN A 79 -76.63 -27.22 10.66
N ARG A 80 -76.72 -28.21 9.74
CA ARG A 80 -75.69 -28.41 8.70
C ARG A 80 -75.56 -27.23 7.74
N LYS A 81 -76.64 -26.48 7.48
CA LYS A 81 -76.57 -25.26 6.66
C LYS A 81 -75.88 -24.13 7.44
N TYR A 82 -76.21 -23.97 8.72
CA TYR A 82 -75.59 -22.98 9.59
C TYR A 82 -74.09 -23.24 9.78
N GLU A 83 -73.70 -24.47 10.12
CA GLU A 83 -72.28 -24.85 10.29
C GLU A 83 -71.49 -24.67 9.00
N ARG A 84 -72.05 -25.08 7.84
CA ARG A 84 -71.41 -24.83 6.55
C ARG A 84 -71.25 -23.34 6.26
N GLY A 85 -72.27 -22.53 6.54
CA GLY A 85 -72.20 -21.08 6.37
C GLY A 85 -71.11 -20.45 7.27
N LYS A 86 -71.05 -20.87 8.53
CA LYS A 86 -70.04 -20.41 9.48
C LYS A 86 -68.62 -20.77 9.03
N LEU A 87 -68.39 -22.02 8.62
CA LEU A 87 -67.11 -22.48 8.10
C LEU A 87 -66.67 -21.70 6.85
N LEU A 88 -67.60 -21.38 5.95
CA LEU A 88 -67.30 -20.59 4.75
C LEU A 88 -66.88 -19.16 5.11
N LEU A 89 -67.56 -18.54 6.07
CA LEU A 89 -67.21 -17.20 6.55
C LEU A 89 -65.84 -17.18 7.24
N GLU A 90 -65.56 -18.14 8.13
CA GLU A 90 -64.25 -18.27 8.78
C GLU A 90 -63.13 -18.52 7.76
N LYS A 91 -63.37 -19.40 6.78
CA LYS A 91 -62.41 -19.65 5.69
C LYS A 91 -62.13 -18.37 4.88
N GLN A 92 -63.17 -17.62 4.50
CA GLN A 92 -63.02 -16.37 3.78
C GLN A 92 -62.27 -15.31 4.59
N GLN A 93 -62.50 -15.25 5.91
CA GLN A 93 -61.78 -14.34 6.78
C GLN A 93 -60.29 -14.67 6.83
N VAL A 94 -59.94 -15.94 7.05
CA VAL A 94 -58.54 -16.40 7.06
C VAL A 94 -57.86 -16.17 5.70
N GLU A 95 -58.56 -16.40 4.59
CA GLU A 95 -58.02 -16.11 3.25
C GLU A 95 -57.74 -14.62 3.06
N ARG A 96 -58.64 -13.72 3.51
CA ARG A 96 -58.39 -12.27 3.45
C ARG A 96 -57.22 -11.84 4.33
N GLU A 97 -57.11 -12.37 5.55
CA GLU A 97 -55.98 -12.08 6.43
C GLU A 97 -54.65 -12.52 5.83
N LYS A 98 -54.60 -13.70 5.22
CA LYS A 98 -53.41 -14.17 4.48
C LYS A 98 -53.06 -13.26 3.31
N GLN A 99 -54.06 -12.82 2.52
CA GLN A 99 -53.82 -11.87 1.43
C GLN A 99 -53.24 -10.54 1.95
N ILE A 100 -53.80 -9.99 3.02
CA ILE A 100 -53.29 -8.76 3.65
C ILE A 100 -51.84 -8.95 4.12
N GLN A 101 -51.52 -10.07 4.79
CA GLN A 101 -50.16 -10.38 5.21
C GLN A 101 -49.19 -10.50 4.03
N LEU A 102 -49.60 -11.14 2.92
CA LEU A 102 -48.79 -11.24 1.71
C LEU A 102 -48.48 -9.86 1.12
N TYR A 103 -49.50 -9.00 0.96
CA TYR A 103 -49.30 -7.63 0.45
C TYR A 103 -48.39 -6.80 1.37
N PHE A 104 -48.50 -6.97 2.68
CA PHE A 104 -47.62 -6.31 3.63
C PHE A 104 -46.15 -6.70 3.43
N TRP A 105 -45.86 -8.00 3.31
CA TRP A 105 -44.48 -8.47 3.07
C TRP A 105 -43.93 -8.02 1.72
N ILE A 106 -44.76 -8.00 0.67
CA ILE A 106 -44.37 -7.46 -0.64
C ILE A 106 -43.99 -5.96 -0.52
N ALA A 107 -44.79 -5.17 0.20
CA ALA A 107 -44.50 -3.75 0.41
C ALA A 107 -43.19 -3.53 1.19
N VAL A 108 -42.92 -4.34 2.21
CA VAL A 108 -41.65 -4.28 2.98
C VAL A 108 -40.45 -4.56 2.08
N VAL A 109 -40.52 -5.60 1.24
CA VAL A 109 -39.44 -5.94 0.30
C VAL A 109 -39.21 -4.81 -0.71
N LEU A 110 -40.27 -4.23 -1.27
CA LEU A 110 -40.17 -3.09 -2.18
C LEU A 110 -39.53 -1.87 -1.52
N PHE A 111 -39.87 -1.60 -0.25
CA PHE A 111 -39.26 -0.51 0.51
C PHE A 111 -37.76 -0.72 0.73
N ILE A 112 -37.33 -1.95 1.06
CA ILE A 112 -35.91 -2.29 1.20
C ILE A 112 -35.17 -2.08 -0.12
N ILE A 113 -35.73 -2.53 -1.24
CA ILE A 113 -35.15 -2.34 -2.58
C ILE A 113 -34.99 -0.84 -2.87
N LEU A 114 -36.01 -0.02 -2.60
CA LEU A 114 -35.94 1.42 -2.79
C LEU A 114 -34.83 2.05 -1.95
N LEU A 115 -34.71 1.63 -0.68
CA LEU A 115 -33.69 2.12 0.24
C LEU A 115 -32.28 1.75 -0.24
N CYS A 116 -32.09 0.52 -0.73
CA CYS A 116 -30.84 0.10 -1.37
C CYS A 116 -30.48 0.95 -2.60
N ILE A 117 -31.46 1.27 -3.46
CA ILE A 117 -31.24 2.11 -4.65
C ILE A 117 -30.81 3.53 -4.24
N VAL A 118 -31.47 4.12 -3.24
CA VAL A 118 -31.12 5.44 -2.71
C VAL A 118 -29.70 5.44 -2.12
N LEU A 119 -29.37 4.43 -1.31
CA LEU A 119 -28.02 4.29 -0.73
C LEU A 119 -26.96 4.13 -1.83
N TYR A 120 -27.22 3.30 -2.84
CA TYR A 120 -26.33 3.15 -3.99
C TYR A 120 -26.09 4.49 -4.69
N PHE A 121 -27.13 5.29 -4.92
CA PHE A 121 -27.00 6.59 -5.58
C PHE A 121 -26.21 7.60 -4.74
N LEU A 122 -26.42 7.62 -3.42
CA LEU A 122 -25.66 8.46 -2.49
C LEU A 122 -24.18 8.09 -2.47
N LEU A 123 -23.87 6.79 -2.39
CA LEU A 123 -22.50 6.29 -2.46
C LEU A 123 -21.86 6.67 -3.81
N ARG A 124 -22.52 6.38 -4.92
CA ARG A 124 -22.03 6.72 -6.26
C ARG A 124 -21.70 8.21 -6.38
N LYS A 125 -22.61 9.10 -5.94
CA LYS A 125 -22.39 10.54 -5.98
C LYS A 125 -21.18 10.99 -5.14
N ARG A 126 -20.97 10.36 -3.98
CA ARG A 126 -19.79 10.62 -3.13
C ARG A 126 -18.50 10.14 -3.78
N TYR A 127 -18.49 8.93 -4.33
CA TYR A 127 -17.33 8.35 -5.00
C TYR A 127 -16.94 9.10 -6.27
N GLU A 128 -17.90 9.54 -7.09
CA GLU A 128 -17.62 10.35 -8.28
C GLU A 128 -16.90 11.68 -7.93
N GLY A 129 -17.31 12.33 -6.84
CA GLY A 129 -16.67 13.56 -6.37
C GLY A 129 -15.22 13.36 -5.91
N LEU A 130 -14.97 12.29 -5.15
CA LEU A 130 -13.62 11.94 -4.69
C LEU A 130 -12.73 11.51 -5.86
N PHE A 131 -13.26 10.71 -6.78
CA PHE A 131 -12.54 10.22 -7.95
C PHE A 131 -12.12 11.37 -8.87
N ARG A 132 -12.99 12.37 -9.11
CA ARG A 132 -12.65 13.56 -9.90
C ARG A 132 -11.48 14.34 -9.29
N LYS A 133 -11.50 14.58 -7.97
CA LYS A 133 -10.41 15.29 -7.28
C LYS A 133 -9.10 14.51 -7.35
N ASN A 134 -9.16 13.20 -7.10
CA ASN A 134 -7.98 12.35 -7.19
C ASN A 134 -7.41 12.30 -8.62
N MET A 135 -8.28 12.26 -9.64
CA MET A 135 -7.86 12.30 -11.04
C MET A 135 -7.13 13.60 -11.38
N GLN A 136 -7.66 14.75 -10.94
CA GLN A 136 -7.00 16.05 -11.13
C GLN A 136 -5.62 16.09 -10.47
N ILE A 137 -5.50 15.59 -9.23
CA ILE A 137 -4.21 15.51 -8.54
C ILE A 137 -3.23 14.60 -9.29
N ILE A 138 -3.69 13.47 -9.85
CA ILE A 138 -2.84 12.59 -10.65
C ILE A 138 -2.35 13.31 -11.91
N GLU A 139 -3.22 14.02 -12.62
CA GLU A 139 -2.87 14.77 -13.82
C GLU A 139 -1.87 15.90 -13.52
N GLU A 140 -2.08 16.66 -12.44
CA GLU A 140 -1.14 17.66 -11.95
C GLU A 140 0.21 17.04 -11.59
N ASN A 141 0.20 15.92 -10.85
CA ASN A 141 1.42 15.20 -10.48
C ASN A 141 2.16 14.66 -11.71
N GLU A 142 1.46 14.13 -12.72
CA GLU A 142 2.06 13.69 -13.97
C GLU A 142 2.74 14.84 -14.73
N CYS A 143 2.10 16.01 -14.76
CA CYS A 143 2.68 17.22 -15.35
C CYS A 143 3.95 17.65 -14.60
N MET A 144 3.90 17.64 -13.27
CA MET A 144 5.06 17.97 -12.42
C MET A 144 6.20 16.97 -12.60
N ILE A 145 5.91 15.66 -12.66
CA ILE A 145 6.90 14.61 -12.93
C ILE A 145 7.57 14.86 -14.29
N LYS A 146 6.81 15.13 -15.35
CA LYS A 146 7.36 15.45 -16.68
C LYS A 146 8.30 16.65 -16.63
N ARG A 147 7.93 17.70 -15.89
CA ARG A 147 8.77 18.89 -15.71
C ARG A 147 10.07 18.57 -14.99
N TYR A 148 10.01 17.80 -13.90
CA TYR A 148 11.20 17.42 -13.14
C TYR A 148 12.11 16.47 -13.93
N VAL A 149 11.56 15.54 -14.71
CA VAL A 149 12.34 14.69 -15.61
C VAL A 149 13.10 15.55 -16.62
N TYR A 150 12.42 16.53 -17.23
CA TYR A 150 13.06 17.46 -18.17
C TYR A 150 14.18 18.29 -17.52
N GLU A 151 13.91 18.88 -16.35
CA GLU A 151 14.92 19.67 -15.62
C GLU A 151 16.13 18.80 -15.23
N LEU A 152 15.89 17.54 -14.84
CA LEU A 152 16.93 16.60 -14.48
C LEU A 152 17.79 16.21 -15.69
N ASP A 153 17.21 16.04 -16.88
CA ASP A 153 17.95 15.78 -18.11
C ASP A 153 18.80 16.99 -18.53
N VAL A 154 18.27 18.21 -18.44
CA VAL A 154 19.04 19.44 -18.71
C VAL A 154 20.23 19.57 -17.76
N LEU A 155 20.01 19.30 -16.46
CA LEU A 155 21.09 19.34 -15.47
C LEU A 155 22.15 18.26 -15.73
N LYS A 156 21.75 17.05 -16.09
CA LYS A 156 22.67 15.97 -16.48
C LYS A 156 23.51 16.35 -17.71
N GLN A 157 22.88 16.94 -18.73
CA GLN A 157 23.59 17.37 -19.92
C GLN A 157 24.62 18.45 -19.61
N ARG A 158 24.25 19.49 -18.84
CA ARG A 158 25.20 20.53 -18.41
C ARG A 158 26.34 19.97 -17.58
N ALA A 159 26.07 19.01 -16.69
CA ALA A 159 27.11 18.34 -15.91
C ALA A 159 28.06 17.55 -16.82
N GLY A 160 27.55 16.89 -17.85
CA GLY A 160 28.35 16.20 -18.88
C GLY A 160 29.24 17.16 -19.67
N GLU A 161 28.67 18.23 -20.23
CA GLU A 161 29.42 19.27 -20.97
C GLU A 161 30.49 19.94 -20.09
N MET A 162 30.17 20.22 -18.82
CA MET A 162 31.13 20.76 -17.86
C MET A 162 32.24 19.75 -17.55
N ALA A 163 31.94 18.45 -17.46
CA ALA A 163 32.94 17.43 -17.24
C ALA A 163 33.90 17.29 -18.44
N GLU A 164 33.40 17.35 -19.68
CA GLU A 164 34.24 17.33 -20.88
C GLU A 164 35.14 18.57 -20.97
N THR A 165 34.57 19.76 -20.79
CA THR A 165 35.37 21.01 -20.81
C THR A 165 36.43 21.03 -19.70
N ASN A 166 36.11 20.53 -18.51
CA ASN A 166 37.08 20.39 -17.43
C ASN A 166 38.16 19.35 -17.77
N ARG A 167 37.80 18.22 -18.39
CA ARG A 167 38.76 17.21 -18.84
C ARG A 167 39.73 17.78 -19.88
N GLU A 168 39.26 18.57 -20.83
CA GLU A 168 40.12 19.28 -21.79
C GLU A 168 41.06 20.27 -21.11
N LYS A 169 40.56 21.07 -20.16
CA LYS A 169 41.39 22.01 -19.38
C LYS A 169 42.47 21.27 -18.59
N ILE A 170 42.11 20.16 -17.93
CA ILE A 170 43.06 19.32 -17.20
C ILE A 170 44.13 18.78 -18.17
N ALA A 171 43.74 18.28 -19.34
CA ALA A 171 44.68 17.79 -20.34
C ALA A 171 45.66 18.89 -20.82
N LYS A 172 45.16 20.09 -21.12
CA LYS A 172 45.98 21.25 -21.52
C LYS A 172 46.95 21.68 -20.42
N LEU A 173 46.48 21.74 -19.17
CA LEU A 173 47.33 22.09 -18.02
C LEU A 173 48.43 21.03 -17.80
N ASN A 174 48.09 19.75 -17.85
CA ASN A 174 49.06 18.66 -17.72
C ASN A 174 50.12 18.70 -18.83
N GLN A 175 49.71 18.98 -20.07
CA GLN A 175 50.65 19.17 -21.18
C GLN A 175 51.60 20.36 -20.89
N LYS A 176 51.08 21.47 -20.36
CA LYS A 176 51.91 22.64 -20.03
C LYS A 176 52.87 22.36 -18.88
N ILE A 177 52.45 21.60 -17.87
CA ILE A 177 53.32 21.16 -16.76
C ILE A 177 54.48 20.34 -17.32
N LEU A 178 54.22 19.32 -18.15
CA LEU A 178 55.27 18.49 -18.75
C LEU A 178 56.26 19.31 -19.60
N LEU A 179 55.77 20.28 -20.37
CA LEU A 179 56.63 21.18 -21.14
C LEU A 179 57.54 22.03 -20.23
N LEU A 180 56.97 22.63 -19.18
CA LEU A 180 57.72 23.45 -18.23
C LEU A 180 58.72 22.61 -17.43
N GLU A 181 58.38 21.38 -17.05
CA GLU A 181 59.31 20.44 -16.42
C GLU A 181 60.48 20.10 -17.36
N SER A 182 60.21 19.88 -18.65
CA SER A 182 61.26 19.65 -19.63
C SER A 182 62.15 20.89 -19.85
N GLU A 183 61.57 22.09 -19.87
CA GLU A 183 62.32 23.35 -19.98
C GLU A 183 63.19 23.57 -18.74
N ASN A 184 62.62 23.41 -17.55
CA ASN A 184 63.36 23.49 -16.30
C ASN A 184 64.51 22.47 -16.26
N LYS A 185 64.27 21.23 -16.71
CA LYS A 185 65.33 20.22 -16.80
C LYS A 185 66.49 20.67 -17.69
N LYS A 186 66.19 21.16 -18.91
CA LYS A 186 67.21 21.69 -19.84
C LYS A 186 67.98 22.88 -19.25
N ILE A 187 67.29 23.76 -18.52
CA ILE A 187 67.93 24.89 -17.84
C ILE A 187 68.82 24.38 -16.70
N SER A 188 68.37 23.40 -15.93
CA SER A 188 69.13 22.82 -14.81
C SER A 188 70.35 21.99 -15.26
N GLU A 189 70.39 21.55 -16.51
CA GLU A 189 71.59 20.96 -17.13
C GLU A 189 72.69 22.00 -17.33
N ASN A 190 72.35 23.29 -17.40
CA ASN A 190 73.35 24.35 -17.39
C ASN A 190 73.90 24.54 -15.97
N VAL A 191 75.13 24.07 -15.76
CA VAL A 191 75.87 24.16 -14.49
C VAL A 191 75.88 25.58 -13.92
N CYS A 192 75.97 26.62 -14.75
CA CYS A 192 75.95 28.00 -14.27
C CYS A 192 74.60 28.41 -13.70
N VAL A 193 73.51 28.05 -14.39
CA VAL A 193 72.17 28.42 -13.95
C VAL A 193 71.76 27.63 -12.71
N ASN A 194 72.07 26.32 -12.66
CA ASN A 194 71.76 25.52 -11.48
C ASN A 194 72.63 25.90 -10.28
N GLY A 195 73.92 26.21 -10.50
CA GLY A 195 74.82 26.69 -9.46
C GLY A 195 74.34 28.00 -8.81
N VAL A 196 73.91 28.98 -9.61
CA VAL A 196 73.29 30.22 -9.11
C VAL A 196 72.02 29.92 -8.31
N TYR A 197 71.15 29.07 -8.86
CA TYR A 197 69.87 28.72 -8.22
C TYR A 197 70.08 28.03 -6.86
N LEU A 198 70.96 27.03 -6.78
CA LEU A 198 71.27 26.31 -5.55
C LEU A 198 71.86 27.25 -4.49
N LEU A 199 72.77 28.16 -4.88
CA LEU A 199 73.28 29.19 -3.97
C LEU A 199 72.18 30.10 -3.45
N GLU A 200 71.26 30.53 -4.31
CA GLU A 200 70.15 31.40 -3.91
C GLU A 200 69.20 30.68 -2.93
N GLN A 201 68.89 29.39 -3.15
CA GLN A 201 68.07 28.61 -2.22
C GLN A 201 68.77 28.38 -0.87
N LEU A 202 70.08 28.10 -0.89
CA LEU A 202 70.89 27.98 0.32
C LEU A 202 70.93 29.31 1.09
N LYS A 203 71.08 30.43 0.39
CA LYS A 203 71.12 31.77 0.99
C LYS A 203 69.77 32.25 1.53
N LYS A 204 68.67 31.78 0.93
CA LYS A 204 67.30 32.02 1.41
C LYS A 204 66.85 31.04 2.49
N GLU A 205 67.74 30.17 2.98
CA GLU A 205 67.46 29.16 4.01
C GLU A 205 66.35 28.17 3.62
N LYS A 206 66.07 28.01 2.32
CA LYS A 206 65.04 27.09 1.80
C LYS A 206 65.58 25.70 1.48
N LEU A 207 66.90 25.59 1.39
CA LEU A 207 67.63 24.36 1.10
C LEU A 207 68.75 24.20 2.13
N ILE A 208 69.01 22.97 2.54
CA ILE A 208 70.16 22.61 3.37
C ILE A 208 71.03 21.61 2.62
N VAL A 209 72.35 21.67 2.84
CA VAL A 209 73.36 20.85 2.15
C VAL A 209 73.06 19.35 2.30
N LYS A 210 72.51 18.94 3.45
CA LYS A 210 72.14 17.54 3.70
C LYS A 210 71.06 17.02 2.74
N ASN A 211 70.13 17.88 2.33
CA ASN A 211 68.99 17.53 1.47
C ASN A 211 69.31 17.64 -0.03
N MET A 212 70.48 18.19 -0.38
CA MET A 212 70.95 18.21 -1.77
C MET A 212 71.39 16.81 -2.22
N THR A 213 71.00 16.46 -3.44
CA THR A 213 71.49 15.28 -4.17
C THR A 213 73.00 15.40 -4.44
N ASN A 214 73.65 14.26 -4.71
CA ASN A 214 75.08 14.27 -5.05
C ASN A 214 75.36 15.08 -6.33
N GLN A 215 74.46 15.02 -7.31
CA GLN A 215 74.56 15.78 -8.55
C GLN A 215 74.47 17.29 -8.30
N GLU A 216 73.51 17.75 -7.48
CA GLU A 216 73.41 19.19 -7.12
C GLU A 216 74.66 19.69 -6.39
N LYS A 217 75.24 18.87 -5.51
CA LYS A 217 76.48 19.22 -4.81
C LYS A 217 77.65 19.36 -5.78
N GLU A 218 77.76 18.46 -6.75
CA GLU A 218 78.82 18.48 -7.76
C GLU A 218 78.68 19.67 -8.70
N GLN A 219 77.47 19.91 -9.23
CA GLN A 219 77.18 21.06 -10.09
C GLN A 219 77.42 22.40 -9.38
N LEU A 220 77.10 22.50 -8.09
CA LEU A 220 77.42 23.69 -7.30
C LEU A 220 78.94 23.91 -7.21
N LEU A 221 79.71 22.85 -6.96
CA LEU A 221 81.17 22.95 -6.91
C LEU A 221 81.79 23.28 -8.28
N GLU A 222 81.29 22.70 -9.36
CA GLU A 222 81.69 23.02 -10.74
C GLU A 222 81.40 24.48 -11.09
N TYR A 223 80.26 25.00 -10.65
CA TYR A 223 79.91 26.41 -10.81
C TYR A 223 80.89 27.33 -10.05
N ILE A 224 81.25 27.00 -8.82
CA ILE A 224 82.26 27.74 -8.06
C ILE A 224 83.63 27.67 -8.74
N ASP A 225 84.01 26.52 -9.29
CA ASP A 225 85.24 26.39 -10.07
C ASP A 225 85.23 27.30 -11.30
N LEU A 226 84.12 27.36 -12.01
CA LEU A 226 83.97 28.18 -13.21
C LEU A 226 84.08 29.68 -12.92
N ILE A 227 83.54 30.16 -11.79
CA ILE A 227 83.60 31.58 -11.42
C ILE A 227 84.90 31.98 -10.73
N TYR A 228 85.47 31.09 -9.91
CA TYR A 228 86.63 31.40 -9.07
C TYR A 228 87.92 30.72 -9.57
N GLY A 229 88.07 30.57 -10.88
CA GLY A 229 89.33 30.15 -11.50
C GLY A 229 89.82 28.78 -11.01
N ASN A 230 88.96 27.76 -11.09
CA ASN A 230 89.24 26.39 -10.67
C ASN A 230 89.61 26.27 -9.18
N PHE A 231 89.03 27.11 -8.31
CA PHE A 231 89.27 27.13 -6.87
C PHE A 231 89.15 25.75 -6.18
N ILE A 232 88.02 25.07 -6.36
CA ILE A 232 87.73 23.74 -5.82
C ILE A 232 88.66 22.68 -6.42
N SER A 233 88.89 22.72 -7.73
CA SER A 233 89.79 21.78 -8.42
C SER A 233 91.24 21.93 -7.94
N ARG A 234 91.72 23.16 -7.73
CA ARG A 234 93.04 23.45 -7.14
C ARG A 234 93.12 22.93 -5.69
N LEU A 235 92.10 23.20 -4.87
CA LEU A 235 92.03 22.69 -3.50
C LEU A 235 92.05 21.16 -3.42
N LYS A 236 91.34 20.45 -4.31
CA LYS A 236 91.34 18.98 -4.37
C LYS A 236 92.72 18.41 -4.72
N LYS A 237 93.49 19.12 -5.53
CA LYS A 237 94.83 18.71 -5.95
C LYS A 237 95.85 18.90 -4.82
N ASP A 238 95.77 20.05 -4.15
CA ASP A 238 96.75 20.44 -3.14
C ASP A 238 96.46 19.81 -1.76
N PHE A 239 95.19 19.47 -1.48
CA PHE A 239 94.75 18.99 -0.16
C PHE A 239 93.79 17.79 -0.23
N LYS A 240 93.88 16.90 0.76
CA LYS A 240 92.92 15.78 0.93
C LYS A 240 91.66 16.27 1.66
N LEU A 241 90.69 16.78 0.89
CA LEU A 241 89.44 17.34 1.42
C LEU A 241 88.24 16.42 1.18
N THR A 242 87.33 16.34 2.17
CA THR A 242 86.04 15.64 2.03
C THR A 242 85.02 16.49 1.26
N SER A 243 83.94 15.88 0.75
CA SER A 243 82.86 16.61 0.07
C SER A 243 82.26 17.73 0.95
N GLY A 244 82.05 17.46 2.25
CA GLY A 244 81.58 18.49 3.19
C GLY A 244 82.59 19.62 3.42
N ASN A 245 83.89 19.32 3.40
CA ASN A 245 84.96 20.32 3.51
C ASN A 245 84.99 21.23 2.26
N LEU A 246 84.89 20.64 1.07
CA LEU A 246 84.85 21.38 -0.19
C LEU A 246 83.61 22.27 -0.28
N MET A 247 82.44 21.77 0.13
CA MET A 247 81.22 22.56 0.19
C MET A 247 81.34 23.75 1.15
N LEU A 248 81.96 23.54 2.31
CA LEU A 248 82.19 24.62 3.28
C LEU A 248 83.15 25.68 2.72
N LEU A 249 84.24 25.28 2.05
CA LEU A 249 85.18 26.19 1.41
C LEU A 249 84.54 26.93 0.23
N ALA A 250 83.71 26.25 -0.56
CA ALA A 250 82.94 26.83 -1.65
C ALA A 250 82.00 27.94 -1.16
N LEU A 251 81.19 27.66 -0.14
CA LEU A 251 80.27 28.63 0.44
C LEU A 251 81.01 29.80 1.12
N LEU A 252 82.17 29.55 1.74
CA LEU A 252 83.03 30.61 2.26
C LEU A 252 83.61 31.49 1.14
N LYS A 253 84.02 30.91 0.00
CA LYS A 253 84.52 31.66 -1.17
C LYS A 253 83.45 32.59 -1.75
N VAL A 254 82.19 32.15 -1.72
CA VAL A 254 81.02 32.95 -2.11
C VAL A 254 80.64 34.01 -1.06
N GLY A 255 81.19 33.91 0.15
CA GLY A 255 80.98 34.90 1.22
C GLY A 255 79.84 34.57 2.19
N PHE A 256 79.46 33.29 2.35
CA PHE A 256 78.49 32.89 3.37
C PHE A 256 79.03 33.20 4.77
N THR A 257 78.21 33.88 5.57
CA THR A 257 78.50 34.17 6.97
C THR A 257 78.41 32.91 7.83
N SER A 258 79.03 32.97 9.00
CA SER A 258 78.96 31.90 10.00
C SER A 258 77.52 31.53 10.38
N SER A 259 76.59 32.50 10.39
CA SER A 259 75.16 32.27 10.65
C SER A 259 74.46 31.58 9.47
N GLU A 260 74.69 32.02 8.24
CA GLU A 260 74.13 31.34 7.05
C GLU A 260 74.69 29.91 6.91
N LEU A 261 75.95 29.69 7.28
CA LEU A 261 76.56 28.36 7.33
C LEU A 261 75.91 27.45 8.37
N MET A 262 75.50 28.02 9.51
CA MET A 262 74.78 27.28 10.56
C MET A 262 73.47 26.70 10.01
N PHE A 263 72.67 27.51 9.31
CA PHE A 263 71.43 27.07 8.67
C PHE A 263 71.68 26.10 7.52
N THR A 264 72.56 26.44 6.58
CA THR A 264 72.82 25.61 5.39
C THR A 264 73.35 24.23 5.72
N PHE A 265 74.16 24.08 6.78
CA PHE A 265 74.66 22.77 7.23
C PHE A 265 73.78 22.10 8.29
N ASP A 266 72.67 22.73 8.70
CA ASP A 266 71.75 22.23 9.73
C ASP A 266 72.50 21.77 10.99
N CYS A 267 73.27 22.68 11.59
CA CYS A 267 74.08 22.37 12.77
C CYS A 267 74.27 23.59 13.67
N GLU A 268 74.71 23.37 14.91
CA GLU A 268 74.95 24.46 15.86
C GLU A 268 76.16 25.35 15.47
N MET A 269 76.12 26.62 15.89
CA MET A 269 77.20 27.59 15.66
C MET A 269 78.59 27.08 16.10
N ASN A 270 78.67 26.43 17.26
CA ASN A 270 79.93 25.83 17.75
C ASN A 270 80.47 24.73 16.82
N SER A 271 79.58 24.01 16.14
CA SER A 271 79.96 23.00 15.14
C SER A 271 80.57 23.64 13.90
N ILE A 272 80.05 24.78 13.44
CA ILE A 272 80.65 25.55 12.33
C ILE A 272 82.04 26.05 12.69
N PHE A 273 82.23 26.63 13.89
CA PHE A 273 83.57 27.07 14.34
C PHE A 273 84.56 25.90 14.42
N THR A 274 84.11 24.75 14.92
CA THR A 274 84.94 23.54 14.99
C THR A 274 85.31 23.04 13.59
N LYS A 275 84.36 23.04 12.64
CA LYS A 275 84.62 22.68 11.24
C LYS A 275 85.64 23.63 10.59
N LYS A 276 85.50 24.94 10.77
CA LYS A 276 86.48 25.95 10.31
C LYS A 276 87.86 25.73 10.92
N ARG A 277 87.94 25.48 12.23
CA ARG A 277 89.20 25.20 12.92
C ARG A 277 89.89 23.94 12.38
N ARG A 278 89.13 22.86 12.13
CA ARG A 278 89.66 21.63 11.53
C ARG A 278 90.16 21.88 10.10
N LEU A 279 89.42 22.65 9.30
CA LEU A 279 89.83 23.04 7.96
C LEU A 279 91.16 23.80 7.96
N ARG A 280 91.39 24.74 8.89
CA ARG A 280 92.68 25.43 9.02
C ARG A 280 93.84 24.46 9.22
N GLY A 281 93.65 23.43 10.04
CA GLY A 281 94.66 22.40 10.26
C GLY A 281 94.94 21.56 9.02
N ILE A 282 93.90 21.22 8.24
CA ILE A 282 94.03 20.48 6.98
C ILE A 282 94.75 21.31 5.91
N LEU A 283 94.52 22.63 5.90
CA LEU A 283 95.14 23.59 4.97
C LEU A 283 96.53 24.07 5.43
N SER A 284 97.02 23.58 6.58
CA SER A 284 98.33 23.94 7.15
C SER A 284 98.54 25.45 7.34
N LEU A 285 97.49 26.18 7.72
CA LEU A 285 97.55 27.63 7.98
C LEU A 285 98.25 27.94 9.32
N ASP A 286 99.03 29.02 9.36
CA ASP A 286 99.67 29.48 10.61
C ASP A 286 98.61 29.99 11.60
N THR A 287 98.99 30.07 12.87
CA THR A 287 98.24 30.64 13.98
C THR A 287 97.65 32.00 13.67
N ASN A 288 98.37 32.85 12.94
CA ASN A 288 97.96 34.20 12.55
C ASN A 288 97.07 34.25 11.29
N ASP A 289 97.08 33.22 10.45
CA ASP A 289 96.34 33.23 9.18
C ASP A 289 94.85 32.95 9.39
N LYS A 290 94.01 33.82 8.82
CA LYS A 290 92.55 33.65 8.84
C LYS A 290 92.11 32.75 7.70
N LEU A 291 91.21 31.80 8.00
CA LEU A 291 90.67 30.87 6.99
C LEU A 291 89.94 31.62 5.87
N GLU A 292 89.16 32.63 6.23
CA GLU A 292 88.39 33.45 5.29
C GLU A 292 89.29 34.24 4.35
N GLU A 293 90.45 34.71 4.85
CA GLU A 293 91.44 35.44 4.05
C GLU A 293 92.18 34.52 3.08
N PHE A 294 92.58 33.33 3.56
CA PHE A 294 93.13 32.28 2.69
C PHE A 294 92.14 31.93 1.58
N VAL A 295 90.88 31.65 1.93
CA VAL A 295 89.84 31.29 0.95
C VAL A 295 89.61 32.44 -0.03
N ALA A 296 89.62 33.70 0.41
CA ALA A 296 89.46 34.84 -0.49
C ALA A 296 90.60 34.95 -1.51
N LEU A 297 91.85 34.75 -1.09
CA LEU A 297 93.06 34.98 -1.89
C LEU A 297 93.50 33.78 -2.74
N TYR A 298 93.20 32.55 -2.32
CA TYR A 298 93.55 31.31 -3.02
C TYR A 298 92.73 31.13 -4.31
#